data_AF-A0A4Q4W989-F1
#
_entry.id   AF-A0A4Q4W989-F1
#
_cell.length_a   1.000
_cell.length_b   1.000
_cell.length_c   1.000
_cell.angle_alpha   90.00
_cell.angle_beta   90.00
_cell.angle_gamma   90.00
#
_symmetry.space_group_name_H-M   'P 1'
#
loop_
_entity.id
_entity.type
_entity.pdbx_description
1 polymer ?
#
loop_
_entity_poly.entity_id
_entity_poly.type
_entity_poly.pdbx_seq_one_letter_code
_entity_poly.pdbx_strand_id
1 'polypeptide(L)'
;MELHGQDGTKIGWMDMAYENVSRAVDLREKQTFIVLCKSKRHNKPIAWHDEYTCDEYDNFLVDPLNFRSKAQIAGEAAEAADRAMDDLRRQIKDAERQFNYEILASRQRAEALRLAELARIERERQEALERARREEARRQAEEKRKLEARKKAEEDATQAAFTNRAFSKPVMPCPKCKSPIEKTGGCNHMYCPLCNTHFDWGSLFF
;
A
#
# COMPACT_ATOMS: atom_id res chain seq x y z
N MET A 1 61.49 -10.26 41.51
CA MET A 1 62.27 -10.77 42.65
C MET A 1 61.68 -12.11 43.04
N GLU A 2 62.20 -13.17 42.43
CA GLU A 2 62.02 -14.53 42.93
C GLU A 2 63.08 -14.75 44.00
N LEU A 3 62.70 -15.18 45.20
CA LEU A 3 63.65 -15.58 46.23
C LEU A 3 63.57 -17.11 46.37
N HIS A 4 64.66 -17.75 45.95
CA HIS A 4 64.96 -19.17 46.12
C HIS A 4 65.62 -19.39 47.48
N GLY A 5 65.24 -20.47 48.18
CA GLY A 5 65.98 -20.99 49.33
C GLY A 5 67.33 -21.59 48.91
N GLN A 6 68.28 -21.67 49.84
CA GLN A 6 69.68 -22.03 49.60
C GLN A 6 69.92 -23.43 49.00
N ASP A 7 68.89 -24.27 48.87
CA ASP A 7 68.99 -25.63 48.32
C ASP A 7 68.08 -25.85 47.10
N GLY A 8 67.60 -24.77 46.47
CA GLY A 8 66.93 -24.83 45.16
C GLY A 8 65.57 -25.56 45.11
N THR A 9 65.02 -26.00 46.25
CA THR A 9 63.73 -26.71 46.31
C THR A 9 62.62 -25.73 46.73
N LYS A 10 61.56 -25.60 45.90
CA LYS A 10 60.38 -24.78 46.18
C LYS A 10 59.49 -25.51 47.20
N ILE A 11 59.41 -25.00 48.42
CA ILE A 11 58.56 -25.57 49.48
C ILE A 11 57.53 -24.52 49.88
N GLY A 12 56.25 -24.93 49.80
CA GLY A 12 55.07 -24.10 49.98
C GLY A 12 54.84 -23.66 51.44
N TRP A 13 54.06 -22.60 51.56
CA TRP A 13 53.69 -21.91 52.81
C TRP A 13 52.78 -22.71 53.76
N MET A 14 52.85 -24.05 53.75
CA MET A 14 51.84 -24.89 54.40
C MET A 14 52.36 -25.86 55.47
N ASP A 15 53.66 -25.91 55.77
CA ASP A 15 54.24 -26.96 56.64
C ASP A 15 55.13 -26.45 57.79
N MET A 16 54.76 -25.34 58.45
CA MET A 16 55.53 -24.84 59.60
C MET A 16 54.66 -24.24 60.71
N ALA A 17 53.60 -24.95 61.09
CA ALA A 17 52.89 -24.68 62.33
C ALA A 17 52.34 -25.95 63.02
N TYR A 18 52.92 -27.11 62.71
CA TYR A 18 52.60 -28.39 63.33
C TYR A 18 53.70 -28.82 64.30
N GLU A 19 54.16 -27.93 65.18
CA GLU A 19 55.08 -28.28 66.25
C GLU A 19 55.07 -27.23 67.37
N ASN A 20 53.93 -27.07 68.04
CA ASN A 20 53.88 -26.39 69.35
C ASN A 20 52.62 -26.74 70.17
N VAL A 21 52.12 -27.97 70.07
CA VAL A 21 50.94 -28.46 70.83
C VAL A 21 51.32 -29.56 71.84
N SER A 22 52.58 -29.64 72.28
CA SER A 22 53.03 -30.64 73.27
C SER A 22 53.47 -30.07 74.62
N ARG A 23 53.04 -28.84 74.97
CA ARG A 23 53.29 -28.23 76.28
C ARG A 23 52.10 -27.42 76.79
N ALA A 24 50.98 -28.10 77.02
CA ALA A 24 49.88 -27.59 77.85
C ALA A 24 48.96 -28.75 78.28
N VAL A 25 49.53 -29.78 78.90
CA VAL A 25 48.76 -30.67 79.78
C VAL A 25 48.87 -30.06 81.17
N ASP A 26 47.72 -29.98 81.84
CA ASP A 26 47.48 -29.35 83.14
C ASP A 26 47.37 -27.82 83.14
N LEU A 27 46.14 -27.34 82.92
CA LEU A 27 45.39 -26.68 83.99
C LEU A 27 43.89 -26.72 83.67
N ARG A 28 43.21 -27.47 84.51
CA ARG A 28 41.78 -27.73 84.54
C ARG A 28 41.09 -26.47 85.07
N GLU A 29 40.76 -25.53 84.20
CA GLU A 29 39.83 -24.44 84.51
C GLU A 29 38.84 -24.28 83.38
N LYS A 30 37.55 -24.38 83.75
CA LYS A 30 36.38 -24.26 82.88
C LYS A 30 36.30 -22.84 82.32
N GLN A 31 37.13 -22.53 81.34
CA GLN A 31 36.88 -21.41 80.45
C GLN A 31 35.96 -21.93 79.35
N THR A 32 34.65 -21.85 79.60
CA THR A 32 33.65 -21.78 78.55
C THR A 32 34.05 -20.64 77.62
N PHE A 33 34.71 -20.99 76.52
CA PHE A 33 34.97 -20.07 75.43
C PHE A 33 33.61 -19.76 74.81
N ILE A 34 33.00 -18.67 75.25
CA ILE A 34 31.80 -18.15 74.62
C ILE A 34 32.26 -17.56 73.30
N VAL A 35 32.28 -18.38 72.24
CA VAL A 35 32.24 -17.85 70.88
C VAL A 35 30.82 -17.31 70.71
N LEU A 36 30.68 -16.02 70.95
CA LEU A 36 29.44 -15.28 70.85
C LEU A 36 28.94 -15.34 69.39
N CYS A 37 27.90 -16.12 69.09
CA CYS A 37 26.94 -15.72 68.05
C CYS A 37 26.36 -14.40 68.58
N LYS A 38 26.75 -13.27 67.97
CA LYS A 38 26.63 -11.91 68.53
C LYS A 38 25.20 -11.46 68.91
N SER A 39 24.14 -12.25 68.66
CA SER A 39 22.75 -11.83 68.89
C SER A 39 21.92 -12.63 69.91
N LYS A 40 22.29 -13.84 70.36
CA LYS A 40 21.52 -14.57 71.39
C LYS A 40 22.41 -15.39 72.35
N ARG A 41 22.02 -15.46 73.62
CA ARG A 41 22.67 -16.32 74.65
C ARG A 41 22.17 -17.76 74.49
N HIS A 42 23.03 -18.63 73.96
CA HIS A 42 22.76 -20.07 73.85
C HIS A 42 23.48 -20.78 74.99
N ASN A 43 22.80 -21.68 75.71
CA ASN A 43 23.33 -22.27 76.94
C ASN A 43 24.26 -23.48 76.71
N LYS A 44 24.62 -23.78 75.46
CA LYS A 44 25.60 -24.81 75.09
C LYS A 44 26.39 -24.42 73.83
N PRO A 45 27.67 -24.81 73.71
CA PRO A 45 28.45 -24.64 72.49
C PRO A 45 27.86 -25.57 71.42
N ILE A 46 27.16 -24.98 70.45
CA ILE A 46 26.52 -25.69 69.36
C ILE A 46 27.43 -25.52 68.13
N ALA A 47 28.23 -26.54 67.84
CA ALA A 47 29.24 -26.52 66.78
C ALA A 47 28.66 -26.70 65.36
N TRP A 48 27.33 -26.82 65.20
CA TRP A 48 26.72 -27.38 63.99
C TRP A 48 25.95 -26.38 63.11
N HIS A 49 26.16 -25.06 63.25
CA HIS A 49 25.54 -24.08 62.35
C HIS A 49 26.43 -22.91 61.92
N ASP A 50 27.73 -23.14 61.74
CA ASP A 50 28.70 -22.11 61.31
C ASP A 50 28.32 -21.41 59.99
N GLU A 51 27.51 -22.08 59.16
CA GLU A 51 27.05 -21.59 57.85
C GLU A 51 25.70 -20.84 57.89
N TYR A 52 24.99 -20.83 59.03
CA TYR A 52 23.67 -20.21 59.16
C TYR A 52 23.58 -19.25 60.34
N THR A 53 22.82 -18.17 60.17
CA THR A 53 22.51 -17.29 61.30
C THR A 53 21.67 -18.04 62.34
N CYS A 54 21.83 -17.68 63.62
CA CYS A 54 21.10 -18.31 64.72
C CYS A 54 19.56 -18.39 64.47
N ASP A 55 18.97 -17.38 63.82
CA ASP A 55 17.55 -17.37 63.43
C ASP A 55 17.21 -18.26 62.21
N GLU A 56 18.12 -18.38 61.24
CA GLU A 56 17.93 -19.28 60.09
C GLU A 56 17.93 -20.74 60.55
N TYR A 57 18.81 -21.05 61.48
CA TYR A 57 18.91 -22.39 62.02
C TYR A 57 17.72 -22.80 62.90
N ASP A 58 17.21 -21.89 63.74
CA ASP A 58 15.97 -22.11 64.50
C ASP A 58 14.80 -22.46 63.56
N ASN A 59 14.72 -21.80 62.39
CA ASN A 59 13.71 -22.09 61.38
C ASN A 59 13.92 -23.45 60.70
N PHE A 60 15.17 -23.86 60.46
CA PHE A 60 15.49 -25.19 59.94
C PHE A 60 15.01 -26.31 60.87
N LEU A 61 15.11 -26.12 62.18
CA LEU A 61 14.65 -27.13 63.14
C LEU A 61 13.12 -27.25 63.21
N VAL A 62 12.40 -26.19 62.90
CA VAL A 62 10.93 -26.20 62.86
C VAL A 62 10.41 -26.93 61.63
N ASP A 63 11.03 -26.74 60.47
CA ASP A 63 10.65 -27.43 59.23
C ASP A 63 11.88 -27.73 58.35
N PRO A 64 12.55 -28.87 58.59
CA PRO A 64 13.77 -29.24 57.86
C PRO A 64 13.53 -29.52 56.37
N LEU A 65 12.31 -29.87 55.97
CA LEU A 65 11.99 -30.26 54.59
C LEU A 65 11.70 -29.05 53.70
N ASN A 66 11.22 -27.95 54.29
CA ASN A 66 10.86 -26.74 53.56
C ASN A 66 11.74 -25.53 53.91
N PHE A 67 12.80 -25.74 54.67
CA PHE A 67 13.71 -24.67 55.06
C PHE A 67 14.41 -24.05 53.85
N ARG A 68 14.41 -22.72 53.81
CA ARG A 68 15.10 -21.92 52.79
C ARG A 68 15.93 -20.85 53.47
N SER A 69 17.21 -20.79 53.14
CA SER A 69 18.09 -19.74 53.68
C SER A 69 17.74 -18.38 53.09
N LYS A 70 18.11 -17.29 53.78
CA LYS A 70 17.89 -15.94 53.24
C LYS A 70 18.64 -15.72 51.93
N ALA A 71 19.81 -16.34 51.78
CA ALA A 71 20.58 -16.31 50.53
C ALA A 71 19.84 -17.00 49.38
N GLN A 72 19.20 -18.15 49.62
CA GLN A 72 18.39 -18.85 48.60
C GLN A 72 17.16 -18.02 48.21
N ILE A 73 16.46 -17.43 49.18
CA ILE A 73 15.29 -16.58 48.90
C ILE A 73 15.71 -15.33 48.12
N ALA A 74 16.81 -14.68 48.50
CA ALA A 74 17.33 -13.52 47.80
C ALA A 74 17.80 -13.86 46.38
N GLY A 75 18.46 -15.01 46.18
CA GLY A 75 18.87 -15.50 44.87
C GLY A 75 17.67 -15.76 43.96
N GLU A 76 16.68 -16.51 44.44
CA GLU A 76 15.45 -16.76 43.66
C GLU A 76 14.68 -15.47 43.35
N ALA A 77 14.64 -14.51 44.27
CA ALA A 77 14.02 -13.21 44.04
C ALA A 77 14.78 -12.39 42.99
N ALA A 78 16.11 -12.40 43.03
CA ALA A 78 16.95 -11.74 42.02
C ALA A 78 16.76 -12.36 40.64
N GLU A 79 16.79 -13.69 40.53
CA GLU A 79 16.51 -14.39 39.28
C GLU A 79 15.09 -14.14 38.77
N ALA A 80 14.10 -14.06 39.66
CA ALA A 80 12.73 -13.71 39.28
C ALA A 80 12.65 -12.28 38.73
N ALA A 81 13.38 -11.33 39.32
CA ALA A 81 13.46 -9.96 38.81
C ALA A 81 14.15 -9.90 37.45
N ASP A 82 15.25 -10.64 37.24
CA ASP A 82 15.94 -10.72 35.96
C ASP A 82 15.04 -11.30 34.86
N ARG A 83 14.32 -12.38 35.16
CA ARG A 83 13.32 -12.97 34.25
C ARG A 83 12.24 -11.94 33.87
N ALA A 84 11.70 -11.21 34.85
CA ALA A 84 10.69 -10.19 34.60
C ALA A 84 11.22 -9.05 33.70
N MET A 85 12.46 -8.62 33.91
CA MET A 85 13.11 -7.60 33.08
C MET A 85 13.33 -8.07 31.64
N ASP A 86 13.75 -9.32 31.46
CA ASP A 86 13.95 -9.90 30.12
C ASP A 86 12.63 -10.09 29.38
N ASP A 87 11.56 -10.50 30.07
CA ASP A 87 10.23 -10.59 29.48
C ASP A 87 9.71 -9.20 29.07
N LEU A 88 9.92 -8.17 29.89
CA LEU A 88 9.57 -6.80 29.52
C LEU A 88 10.34 -6.32 28.29
N ARG A 89 11.65 -6.61 28.22
CA ARG A 89 12.48 -6.29 27.05
C ARG A 89 11.98 -6.99 25.78
N ARG A 90 11.52 -8.24 25.88
CA ARG A 90 10.92 -8.95 24.76
C ARG A 90 9.62 -8.28 24.31
N GLN A 91 8.74 -7.93 25.25
CA GLN A 91 7.49 -7.23 24.94
C GLN A 91 7.74 -5.88 24.25
N ILE A 92 8.72 -5.10 24.72
CA ILE A 92 9.10 -3.83 24.08
C ILE A 92 9.55 -4.06 22.63
N LYS A 93 10.46 -5.02 22.40
CA LYS A 93 10.92 -5.35 21.04
C LYS A 93 9.78 -5.83 20.14
N ASP A 94 8.84 -6.58 20.68
CA ASP A 94 7.71 -7.10 19.93
C ASP A 94 6.74 -5.99 19.54
N ALA A 95 6.46 -5.07 20.49
CA ALA A 95 5.66 -3.88 20.25
C ALA A 95 6.33 -2.95 19.21
N GLU A 96 7.65 -2.75 19.27
CA GLU A 96 8.39 -1.98 18.27
C GLU A 96 8.28 -2.60 16.87
N ARG A 97 8.40 -3.93 16.76
CA ARG A 97 8.22 -4.63 15.47
C ARG A 97 6.80 -4.47 14.93
N GLN A 98 5.79 -4.59 15.80
CA GLN A 98 4.39 -4.39 15.42
C GLN A 98 4.14 -2.97 14.94
N PHE A 99 4.62 -1.98 15.69
CA PHE A 99 4.48 -0.57 15.33
C PHE A 99 5.14 -0.27 13.97
N ASN A 100 6.36 -0.76 13.75
CA ASN A 100 7.07 -0.58 12.48
C ASN A 100 6.32 -1.22 11.31
N TYR A 101 5.76 -2.42 11.50
CA TYR A 101 4.92 -3.07 10.50
C TYR A 101 3.67 -2.23 10.19
N GLU A 102 3.01 -1.70 11.20
CA GLU A 102 1.79 -0.92 11.04
C GLU A 102 2.02 0.41 10.32
N ILE A 103 3.12 1.10 10.62
CA ILE A 103 3.56 2.30 9.88
C ILE A 103 3.79 1.98 8.41
N LEU A 104 4.50 0.89 8.10
CA LEU A 104 4.76 0.47 6.73
C LEU A 104 3.45 0.13 6.00
N ALA A 105 2.58 -0.64 6.64
CA ALA A 105 1.28 -1.02 6.08
C ALA A 105 0.38 0.21 5.86
N SER A 106 0.39 1.17 6.79
CA SER A 106 -0.33 2.44 6.66
C SER A 106 0.15 3.24 5.45
N ARG A 107 1.47 3.34 5.27
CA ARG A 107 2.07 3.99 4.10
C ARG A 107 1.69 3.30 2.80
N GLN A 108 1.77 1.97 2.74
CA GLN A 108 1.38 1.20 1.57
C GLN A 108 -0.10 1.39 1.22
N ARG A 109 -0.99 1.41 2.23
CA ARG A 109 -2.42 1.72 2.02
C ARG A 109 -2.61 3.12 1.45
N ALA A 110 -1.93 4.12 1.99
CA ALA A 110 -2.01 5.50 1.49
C ALA A 110 -1.51 5.63 0.04
N GLU A 111 -0.40 4.95 -0.30
CA GLU A 111 0.12 4.91 -1.66
C GLU A 111 -0.83 4.17 -2.62
N ALA A 112 -1.41 3.05 -2.20
CA ALA A 112 -2.41 2.31 -2.98
C ALA A 112 -3.64 3.16 -3.28
N LEU A 113 -4.15 3.92 -2.30
CA LEU A 113 -5.26 4.85 -2.49
C LEU A 113 -4.90 5.95 -3.50
N ARG A 114 -3.70 6.55 -3.40
CA ARG A 114 -3.22 7.56 -4.36
C ARG A 114 -3.13 7.01 -5.78
N LEU A 115 -2.62 5.80 -5.95
CA LEU A 115 -2.54 5.15 -7.26
C LEU A 115 -3.92 4.82 -7.81
N ALA A 116 -4.83 4.32 -6.98
CA ALA A 116 -6.21 4.05 -7.37
C ALA A 116 -6.93 5.34 -7.82
N GLU A 117 -6.69 6.45 -7.12
CA GLU A 117 -7.24 7.76 -7.45
C GLU A 117 -6.70 8.27 -8.80
N LEU A 118 -5.39 8.22 -9.03
CA LEU A 118 -4.79 8.59 -10.31
C LEU A 118 -5.33 7.73 -11.46
N ALA A 119 -5.49 6.42 -11.23
CA ALA A 119 -6.09 5.52 -12.21
C ALA A 119 -7.55 5.87 -12.51
N ARG A 120 -8.32 6.33 -11.51
CA ARG A 120 -9.69 6.83 -11.71
C ARG A 120 -9.70 8.09 -12.57
N ILE A 121 -8.88 9.08 -12.22
CA ILE A 121 -8.77 10.35 -12.95
C ILE A 121 -8.37 10.10 -14.42
N GLU A 122 -7.40 9.20 -14.65
CA GLU A 122 -6.97 8.88 -16.01
C GLU A 122 -8.08 8.18 -16.81
N ARG A 123 -8.83 7.24 -16.21
CA ARG A 123 -10.00 6.63 -16.87
C ARG A 123 -11.05 7.66 -17.25
N GLU A 124 -11.41 8.55 -16.32
CA GLU A 124 -12.36 9.64 -16.58
C GLU A 124 -11.88 10.55 -17.71
N ARG A 125 -10.59 10.86 -17.77
CA ARG A 125 -9.98 11.64 -18.85
C ARG A 125 -10.10 10.90 -20.19
N GLN A 126 -9.79 9.61 -20.25
CA GLN A 126 -9.90 8.80 -21.46
C GLN A 126 -11.36 8.74 -21.95
N GLU A 127 -12.30 8.48 -21.04
CA GLU A 127 -13.74 8.47 -21.35
C GLU A 127 -14.25 9.85 -21.81
N ALA A 128 -13.76 10.93 -21.22
CA ALA A 128 -14.11 12.29 -21.64
C ALA A 128 -13.58 12.59 -23.05
N LEU A 129 -12.33 12.21 -23.35
CA LEU A 129 -11.74 12.36 -24.67
C LEU A 129 -12.47 11.52 -25.73
N GLU A 130 -12.84 10.29 -25.38
CA GLU A 130 -13.60 9.42 -26.29
C GLU A 130 -15.00 9.99 -26.55
N ARG A 131 -15.70 10.47 -25.51
CA ARG A 131 -17.00 11.14 -25.65
C ARG A 131 -16.89 12.39 -26.54
N ALA A 132 -15.87 13.21 -26.34
CA ALA A 132 -15.62 14.39 -27.16
C ALA A 132 -15.39 14.02 -28.63
N ARG A 133 -14.57 12.99 -28.92
CA ARG A 133 -14.35 12.49 -30.29
C ARG A 133 -15.64 11.98 -30.94
N ARG A 134 -16.45 11.21 -30.21
CA ARG A 134 -17.74 10.70 -30.71
C ARG A 134 -18.72 11.84 -31.00
N GLU A 135 -18.76 12.84 -30.13
CA GLU A 135 -19.61 14.02 -30.34
C GLU A 135 -19.15 14.85 -31.53
N GLU A 136 -17.84 15.10 -31.67
CA GLU A 136 -17.28 15.81 -32.81
C GLU A 136 -17.55 15.06 -34.13
N ALA A 137 -17.35 13.74 -34.17
CA ALA A 137 -17.69 12.93 -35.32
C ALA A 137 -19.18 13.02 -35.70
N ARG A 138 -20.08 13.05 -34.69
CA ARG A 138 -21.52 13.26 -34.93
C ARG A 138 -21.81 14.64 -35.49
N ARG A 139 -21.19 15.70 -34.95
CA ARG A 139 -21.33 17.08 -35.46
C ARG A 139 -20.83 17.18 -36.90
N GLN A 140 -19.65 16.63 -37.20
CA GLN A 140 -19.08 16.61 -38.55
C GLN A 140 -19.97 15.82 -39.53
N ALA A 141 -20.53 14.68 -39.12
CA ALA A 141 -21.44 13.90 -39.95
C ALA A 141 -22.76 14.65 -40.23
N GLU A 142 -23.31 15.35 -39.23
CA GLU A 142 -24.50 16.17 -39.40
C GLU A 142 -24.27 17.36 -40.32
N GLU A 143 -23.17 18.10 -40.12
CA GLU A 143 -22.73 19.19 -41.00
C GLU A 143 -22.53 18.71 -42.44
N LYS A 144 -21.84 17.58 -42.61
CA LYS A 144 -21.65 16.96 -43.93
C LYS A 144 -22.98 16.61 -44.58
N ARG A 145 -23.92 16.00 -43.84
CA ARG A 145 -25.25 15.66 -44.34
C ARG A 145 -26.05 16.91 -44.72
N LYS A 146 -25.98 18.00 -43.94
CA LYS A 146 -26.62 19.28 -44.27
C LYS A 146 -26.03 19.89 -45.53
N LEU A 147 -24.71 19.87 -45.68
CA LEU A 147 -24.03 20.38 -46.87
C LEU A 147 -24.41 19.57 -48.11
N GLU A 148 -24.41 18.25 -48.02
CA GLU A 148 -24.82 17.35 -49.10
C GLU A 148 -26.29 17.57 -49.49
N ALA A 149 -27.19 17.71 -48.51
CA ALA A 149 -28.60 18.02 -48.77
C ALA A 149 -28.78 19.37 -49.46
N ARG A 150 -28.00 20.40 -49.07
CA ARG A 150 -28.04 21.72 -49.72
C ARG A 150 -27.55 21.65 -51.16
N LYS A 151 -26.42 20.97 -51.41
CA LYS A 151 -25.89 20.76 -52.76
C LYS A 151 -26.89 20.01 -53.64
N LYS A 152 -27.48 18.94 -53.12
CA LYS A 152 -28.51 18.19 -53.84
C LYS A 152 -29.74 19.05 -54.16
N ALA A 153 -30.22 19.87 -53.22
CA ALA A 153 -31.35 20.76 -53.48
C ALA A 153 -31.04 21.83 -54.54
N GLU A 154 -29.80 22.33 -54.57
CA GLU A 154 -29.33 23.27 -55.61
C GLU A 154 -29.23 22.58 -56.99
N GLU A 155 -28.68 21.38 -57.05
CA GLU A 155 -28.65 20.54 -58.25
C GLU A 155 -30.08 20.23 -58.75
N ASP A 156 -30.97 19.81 -57.87
CA ASP A 156 -32.37 19.53 -58.21
C ASP A 156 -33.09 20.80 -58.70
N ALA A 157 -32.82 21.97 -58.10
CA ALA A 157 -33.39 23.25 -58.53
C ALA A 157 -32.87 23.70 -59.91
N THR A 158 -31.57 23.55 -60.18
CA THR A 158 -30.99 23.87 -61.49
C THR A 158 -31.50 22.91 -62.57
N GLN A 159 -31.60 21.62 -62.27
CA GLN A 159 -32.19 20.62 -63.17
C GLN A 159 -33.69 20.90 -63.43
N ALA A 160 -34.45 21.26 -62.40
CA ALA A 160 -35.85 21.67 -62.53
C ALA A 160 -35.98 22.94 -63.40
N ALA A 161 -35.12 23.94 -63.22
CA ALA A 161 -35.11 25.14 -64.06
C ALA A 161 -34.78 24.82 -65.53
N PHE A 162 -33.81 23.93 -65.77
CA PHE A 162 -33.46 23.47 -67.12
C PHE A 162 -34.62 22.72 -67.79
N THR A 163 -35.20 21.73 -67.09
CA THR A 163 -36.32 20.94 -67.61
C THR A 163 -37.56 21.81 -67.87
N ASN A 164 -37.95 22.66 -66.91
CA ASN A 164 -39.07 23.60 -67.10
C ASN A 164 -38.84 24.51 -68.31
N ARG A 165 -37.63 25.05 -68.51
CA ARG A 165 -37.31 25.86 -69.69
C ARG A 165 -37.39 25.05 -70.98
N ALA A 166 -36.79 23.86 -71.01
CA ALA A 166 -36.74 23.01 -72.20
C ALA A 166 -38.14 22.61 -72.69
N PHE A 167 -39.07 22.34 -71.77
CA PHE A 167 -40.46 21.96 -72.12
C PHE A 167 -41.43 23.14 -72.24
N SER A 168 -41.08 24.34 -71.76
CA SER A 168 -41.95 25.53 -71.84
C SER A 168 -42.20 26.03 -73.26
N LYS A 169 -41.33 25.70 -74.21
CA LYS A 169 -41.46 26.10 -75.60
C LYS A 169 -41.67 24.86 -76.46
N PRO A 170 -42.93 24.52 -76.77
CA PRO A 170 -43.20 23.39 -77.64
C PRO A 170 -42.55 23.66 -79.01
N VAL A 171 -41.86 22.64 -79.53
CA VAL A 171 -41.30 22.63 -80.88
C VAL A 171 -42.22 21.78 -81.73
N MET A 172 -42.77 22.33 -82.81
CA MET A 172 -43.61 21.60 -83.75
C MET A 172 -43.00 21.58 -85.16
N PRO A 173 -43.16 20.48 -85.92
CA PRO A 173 -42.69 20.42 -87.29
C PRO A 173 -43.59 21.26 -88.22
N CYS A 174 -43.01 21.91 -89.22
CA CYS A 174 -43.78 22.58 -90.28
C CYS A 174 -44.63 21.57 -91.07
N PRO A 175 -45.91 21.85 -91.38
CA PRO A 175 -46.77 20.94 -92.14
C PRO A 175 -46.29 20.67 -93.57
N LYS A 176 -45.48 21.57 -94.15
CA LYS A 176 -44.96 21.43 -95.52
C LYS A 176 -43.57 20.80 -95.58
N CYS A 177 -42.60 21.37 -94.87
CA CYS A 177 -41.19 20.96 -94.97
C CYS A 177 -40.67 20.16 -93.76
N LYS A 178 -41.52 19.92 -92.74
CA LYS A 178 -41.21 19.17 -91.51
C LYS A 178 -40.08 19.73 -90.63
N SER A 179 -39.55 20.91 -90.94
CA SER A 179 -38.52 21.54 -90.12
C SER A 179 -39.07 21.95 -88.75
N PRO A 180 -38.29 21.79 -87.66
CA PRO A 180 -38.74 22.14 -86.30
C PRO A 180 -38.88 23.65 -86.14
N ILE A 181 -40.02 24.10 -85.62
CA ILE A 181 -40.34 25.49 -85.34
C ILE A 181 -40.66 25.61 -83.85
N GLU A 182 -39.90 26.46 -83.14
CA GLU A 182 -40.14 26.80 -81.73
C GLU A 182 -41.21 27.90 -81.64
N LYS A 183 -42.19 27.77 -80.75
CA LYS A 183 -43.17 28.85 -80.51
C LYS A 183 -42.49 30.00 -79.76
N THR A 184 -42.35 31.15 -80.40
CA THR A 184 -41.62 32.32 -79.86
C THR A 184 -42.51 33.39 -79.20
N GLY A 185 -43.80 33.09 -78.93
CA GLY A 185 -44.72 34.04 -78.29
C GLY A 185 -46.14 33.51 -78.09
N GLY A 186 -47.11 34.41 -77.88
CA GLY A 186 -48.51 34.07 -77.57
C GLY A 186 -49.46 33.93 -78.76
N CYS A 187 -49.08 34.33 -79.97
CA CYS A 187 -49.93 34.21 -81.16
C CYS A 187 -49.94 32.76 -81.69
N ASN A 188 -51.09 32.30 -82.19
CA ASN A 188 -51.20 30.97 -82.81
C ASN A 188 -50.86 30.99 -84.31
N HIS A 189 -50.94 32.14 -84.98
CA HIS A 189 -50.53 32.26 -86.38
C HIS A 189 -49.00 32.29 -86.46
N MET A 190 -48.43 31.23 -87.02
CA MET A 190 -47.00 30.97 -87.10
C MET A 190 -46.55 30.97 -88.56
N TYR A 191 -45.27 31.28 -88.81
CA TYR A 191 -44.69 31.24 -90.14
C TYR A 191 -43.41 30.39 -90.13
N CYS A 192 -43.21 29.59 -91.19
CA CYS A 192 -41.99 28.81 -91.37
C CYS A 192 -40.91 29.63 -92.09
N PRO A 193 -39.72 29.88 -91.49
CA PRO A 193 -38.67 30.67 -92.14
C PRO A 193 -37.96 29.94 -93.30
N LEU A 194 -38.17 28.63 -93.48
CA LEU A 194 -37.50 27.83 -94.52
C LEU A 194 -38.34 27.67 -95.79
N CYS A 195 -39.66 27.54 -95.66
CA CYS A 195 -40.57 27.32 -96.79
C CYS A 195 -41.66 28.39 -96.93
N ASN A 196 -41.58 29.45 -96.11
CA ASN A 196 -42.48 30.60 -96.05
C ASN A 196 -43.97 30.25 -95.95
N THR A 197 -44.29 29.07 -95.38
CA THR A 197 -45.68 28.64 -95.18
C THR A 197 -46.20 29.19 -93.85
N HIS A 198 -47.38 29.79 -93.90
CA HIS A 198 -48.15 30.25 -92.74
C HIS A 198 -49.07 29.13 -92.26
N PHE A 199 -49.17 28.93 -90.94
CA PHE A 199 -50.03 27.92 -90.34
C PHE A 199 -50.41 28.31 -88.91
N ASP A 200 -51.52 27.77 -88.40
CA ASP A 200 -51.93 27.96 -87.02
C ASP A 200 -51.39 26.84 -86.12
N TRP A 201 -50.90 27.21 -84.94
CA TRP A 201 -50.28 26.28 -83.98
C TRP A 201 -51.28 25.30 -83.35
N GLY A 202 -52.56 25.67 -83.22
CA GLY A 202 -53.58 24.86 -82.54
C GLY A 202 -54.38 23.91 -83.44
N SER A 203 -54.34 24.09 -84.75
CA SER A 203 -55.23 23.40 -85.69
C SER A 203 -54.65 22.13 -86.33
N LEU A 204 -53.45 21.71 -85.91
CA LEU A 204 -52.74 20.55 -86.47
C LEU A 204 -52.77 19.29 -85.57
N PHE A 205 -53.57 19.28 -84.50
CA PHE A 205 -53.83 18.10 -83.66
C PHE A 205 -55.28 17.62 -83.85
N PHE A 206 -55.46 16.67 -84.77
CA PHE A 206 -56.58 15.72 -84.81
C PHE A 206 -56.03 14.36 -85.27
#